data_AF-A0A4P6B334-F1
#
_entry.id   AF-A0A4P6B334-F1
#
_cell.length_a   1.000
_cell.length_b   1.000
_cell.length_c   1.000
_cell.angle_alpha   90.00
_cell.angle_beta   90.00
_cell.angle_gamma   90.00
#
_symmetry.space_group_name_H-M   'P 1'
#
loop_
_entity.id
_entity.type
_entity.pdbx_description
1 polymer ?
#
loop_
_entity_poly.entity_id
_entity_poly.type
_entity_poly.pdbx_seq_one_letter_code
_entity_poly.pdbx_strand_id
1 'polypeptide(L)'
;MLYCSRCGQALPPGWRFCPECLPDPVKESPRRETNLCLLLGNFSLAHQRPQLAALFYRAALEIDRDNWKAYFNLGCQAWQQGDVKRALTFWEASLKLNPDNYLAHFNLGTYFLYNRNLRAARYHLTRVRRLKPGYLEGRINLGTTYLLLGLLEASRREYNFVLERVPDHEGARRGLALVNKIAAAGCPSKRRSSTQLHVE
;
A
#
# COMPACT_ATOMS: atom_id res chain seq x y z
N MET A 1 56.87 3.54 10.55
CA MET A 1 55.77 3.04 11.40
C MET A 1 54.93 4.25 11.78
N LEU A 2 53.62 4.26 11.48
CA LEU A 2 52.75 5.40 11.77
C LEU A 2 52.18 5.25 13.19
N TYR A 3 51.97 6.35 13.90
CA TYR A 3 51.45 6.36 15.27
C TYR A 3 50.19 7.23 15.36
N CYS A 4 49.25 6.85 16.23
CA CYS A 4 48.02 7.61 16.45
C CYS A 4 48.31 8.95 17.16
N SER A 5 47.88 10.07 16.57
CA SER A 5 48.03 11.40 17.18
C SER A 5 47.18 11.64 18.43
N ARG A 6 46.18 10.77 18.69
CA ARG A 6 45.23 10.92 19.79
C ARG A 6 45.59 10.09 21.03
N CYS A 7 46.15 8.90 20.83
CA CYS A 7 46.43 7.94 21.90
C CYS A 7 47.86 7.34 21.84
N GLY A 8 48.69 7.74 20.89
CA GLY A 8 50.12 7.43 20.85
C GLY A 8 50.52 6.01 20.44
N GLN A 9 49.56 5.10 20.24
CA GLN A 9 49.86 3.71 19.85
C GLN A 9 50.31 3.56 18.39
N ALA A 10 51.11 2.53 18.11
CA ALA A 10 51.57 2.17 16.77
C ALA A 10 50.43 1.60 15.91
N LEU A 11 50.31 2.08 14.65
CA LEU A 11 49.31 1.60 13.70
C LEU A 11 49.77 0.32 13.00
N PRO A 12 48.86 -0.65 12.75
CA PRO A 12 49.16 -1.82 11.92
C PRO A 12 49.62 -1.44 10.50
N PRO A 13 50.45 -2.27 9.84
CA PRO A 13 50.89 -2.00 8.48
C PRO A 13 49.70 -1.82 7.51
N GLY A 14 49.67 -0.71 6.78
CA GLY A 14 48.60 -0.36 5.82
C GLY A 14 47.43 0.47 6.39
N TRP A 15 47.40 0.73 7.70
CA TRP A 15 46.32 1.49 8.34
C TRP A 15 46.65 2.97 8.46
N ARG A 16 45.69 3.84 8.12
CA ARG A 16 45.79 5.31 8.26
C ARG A 16 45.08 5.87 9.51
N PHE A 17 44.25 5.06 10.17
CA PHE A 17 43.44 5.45 11.32
C PHE A 17 43.61 4.45 12.47
N CYS A 18 43.51 4.93 13.71
CA CYS A 18 43.68 4.11 14.91
C CYS A 18 42.36 3.41 15.29
N PRO A 19 42.31 2.07 15.34
CA PRO A 19 41.06 1.34 15.58
C PRO A 19 40.40 1.66 16.93
N GLU A 20 41.20 1.86 17.97
CA GLU A 20 40.73 2.13 19.34
C GLU A 20 40.28 3.60 19.53
N CYS A 21 40.76 4.49 18.66
CA CYS A 21 40.60 5.94 18.79
C CYS A 21 39.72 6.52 17.66
N LEU A 22 39.17 5.64 16.79
CA LEU A 22 38.10 5.95 15.85
C LEU A 22 36.89 6.47 16.65
N PRO A 23 36.23 7.57 16.22
CA PRO A 23 34.88 7.81 16.70
C PRO A 23 34.02 6.59 16.35
N ASP A 24 33.20 6.14 17.30
CA ASP A 24 32.21 5.08 17.07
C ASP A 24 31.57 5.25 15.68
N PRO A 25 31.59 4.23 14.80
CA PRO A 25 30.88 4.28 13.53
C PRO A 25 29.37 4.55 13.71
N VAL A 26 28.87 4.38 14.95
CA VAL A 26 27.47 4.41 15.37
C VAL A 26 26.89 5.83 15.57
N LYS A 27 27.63 6.90 15.27
CA LYS A 27 27.15 8.28 15.51
C LYS A 27 26.94 9.15 14.28
N GLU A 28 27.07 8.63 13.05
CA GLU A 28 26.69 9.38 11.84
C GLU A 28 25.23 9.12 11.44
N SER A 29 24.32 9.47 12.37
CA SER A 29 22.88 9.60 12.17
C SER A 29 22.16 8.30 11.70
N PRO A 30 21.64 7.46 12.64
CA PRO A 30 20.92 6.21 12.35
C PRO A 30 19.86 6.30 11.23
N ARG A 31 19.20 7.45 11.10
CA ARG A 31 18.24 7.73 10.02
C ARG A 31 18.82 7.60 8.59
N ARG A 32 20.09 7.97 8.38
CA ARG A 32 20.76 7.87 7.07
C ARG A 32 21.02 6.42 6.71
N GLU A 33 21.46 5.62 7.67
CA GLU A 33 21.73 4.19 7.50
C GLU A 33 20.43 3.39 7.27
N THR A 34 19.38 3.65 8.05
CA THR A 34 18.05 3.08 7.81
C THR A 34 17.54 3.40 6.41
N ASN A 35 17.67 4.65 5.96
CA ASN A 35 17.25 5.05 4.62
C ASN A 35 18.07 4.34 3.52
N LEU A 36 19.38 4.16 3.72
CA LEU A 36 20.23 3.41 2.81
C LEU A 36 19.77 1.95 2.70
N CYS A 37 19.50 1.28 3.82
CA CYS A 37 18.94 -0.07 3.82
C CYS A 37 17.59 -0.15 3.06
N LEU A 38 16.69 0.83 3.27
CA LEU A 38 15.43 0.88 2.53
C LEU A 38 15.65 1.05 1.01
N LEU A 39 16.58 1.91 0.59
CA LEU A 39 16.92 2.12 -0.81
C LEU A 39 17.51 0.88 -1.46
N LEU A 40 18.47 0.22 -0.79
CA LEU A 40 19.07 -1.04 -1.26
C LEU A 40 18.04 -2.16 -1.35
N GLY A 41 17.09 -2.22 -0.40
CA GLY A 41 15.97 -3.14 -0.45
C GLY A 41 15.09 -2.91 -1.67
N ASN A 42 14.70 -1.66 -1.93
CA ASN A 42 13.89 -1.30 -3.11
C ASN A 42 14.63 -1.57 -4.43
N PHE A 43 15.93 -1.25 -4.48
CA PHE A 43 16.77 -1.55 -5.64
C PHE A 43 16.85 -3.06 -5.90
N SER A 44 16.96 -3.87 -4.84
CA SER A 44 16.97 -5.34 -4.94
C SER A 44 15.64 -5.89 -5.46
N LEU A 45 14.49 -5.32 -5.05
CA LEU A 45 13.19 -5.68 -5.62
C LEU A 45 13.09 -5.34 -7.12
N ALA A 46 13.58 -4.16 -7.52
CA ALA A 46 13.60 -3.77 -8.93
C ALA A 46 14.42 -4.75 -9.80
N HIS A 47 15.42 -5.41 -9.22
CA HIS A 47 16.25 -6.42 -9.88
C HIS A 47 15.76 -7.87 -9.65
N GLN A 48 14.50 -8.05 -9.22
CA GLN A 48 13.89 -9.36 -8.99
C GLN A 48 14.65 -10.22 -7.97
N ARG A 49 15.26 -9.60 -6.96
CA ARG A 49 15.94 -10.27 -5.83
C ARG A 49 15.16 -10.08 -4.53
N PRO A 50 13.99 -10.72 -4.36
CA PRO A 50 13.10 -10.47 -3.22
C PRO A 50 13.67 -10.97 -1.89
N GLN A 51 14.50 -12.01 -1.90
CA GLN A 51 15.17 -12.49 -0.69
C GLN A 51 16.19 -11.47 -0.18
N LEU A 52 16.99 -10.90 -1.08
CA LEU A 52 17.96 -9.86 -0.75
C LEU A 52 17.27 -8.58 -0.26
N ALA A 53 16.15 -8.20 -0.89
CA ALA A 53 15.35 -7.06 -0.43
C ALA A 53 14.87 -7.23 1.01
N ALA A 54 14.37 -8.42 1.35
CA ALA A 54 13.91 -8.72 2.70
C ALA A 54 15.03 -8.61 3.75
N LEU A 55 16.26 -8.99 3.42
CA LEU A 55 17.42 -8.83 4.29
C LEU A 55 17.68 -7.34 4.57
N PHE A 56 17.67 -6.50 3.54
CA PHE A 56 17.87 -5.06 3.72
C PHE A 56 16.74 -4.40 4.52
N TYR A 57 15.48 -4.80 4.34
CA TYR A 57 14.38 -4.28 5.15
C TYR A 57 14.47 -4.73 6.61
N ARG A 58 14.98 -5.94 6.89
CA ARG A 58 15.23 -6.40 8.26
C ARG A 58 16.40 -5.64 8.89
N ALA A 59 17.49 -5.41 8.16
CA ALA A 59 18.59 -4.58 8.61
C ALA A 59 18.13 -3.15 8.93
N ALA A 60 17.22 -2.58 8.13
CA ALA A 60 16.60 -1.29 8.44
C ALA A 60 15.87 -1.30 9.79
N LEU A 61 15.18 -2.40 10.14
CA LEU A 61 14.50 -2.58 11.42
C LEU A 61 15.45 -2.87 12.61
N GLU A 62 16.65 -3.38 12.35
CA GLU A 62 17.69 -3.52 13.38
C GLU A 62 18.23 -2.15 13.81
N ILE A 63 18.33 -1.21 12.86
CA ILE A 63 18.77 0.17 13.09
C ILE A 63 17.63 1.03 13.65
N ASP A 64 16.44 0.92 13.07
CA ASP A 64 15.24 1.69 13.44
C ASP A 64 14.02 0.74 13.54
N ARG A 65 13.77 0.28 14.76
CA ARG A 65 12.70 -0.71 15.05
C ARG A 65 11.29 -0.20 14.74
N ASP A 66 11.11 1.12 14.67
CA ASP A 66 9.81 1.76 14.44
C ASP A 66 9.66 2.25 12.99
N ASN A 67 10.49 1.73 12.07
CA ASN A 67 10.45 2.13 10.68
C ASN A 67 9.23 1.55 9.93
N TRP A 68 8.16 2.32 9.84
CA TRP A 68 6.92 1.90 9.17
C TRP A 68 7.11 1.53 7.69
N LYS A 69 8.11 2.10 6.98
CA LYS A 69 8.38 1.80 5.57
C LYS A 69 8.97 0.40 5.41
N ALA A 70 9.88 0.01 6.31
CA ALA A 70 10.44 -1.33 6.33
C ALA A 70 9.35 -2.39 6.56
N TYR A 71 8.45 -2.15 7.53
CA TYR A 71 7.28 -3.01 7.74
C TYR A 71 6.38 -3.10 6.50
N PHE A 72 6.06 -1.96 5.87
CA PHE A 72 5.25 -1.96 4.65
C PHE A 72 5.88 -2.82 3.53
N ASN A 73 7.18 -2.63 3.29
CA ASN A 73 7.90 -3.35 2.24
C ASN A 73 8.05 -4.85 2.53
N LEU A 74 8.28 -5.23 3.79
CA LEU A 74 8.25 -6.64 4.21
C LEU A 74 6.86 -7.26 3.99
N GLY A 75 5.78 -6.51 4.22
CA GLY A 75 4.42 -6.95 3.90
C GLY A 75 4.22 -7.20 2.40
N CYS A 76 4.70 -6.29 1.55
CA CYS A 76 4.66 -6.46 0.08
C CYS A 76 5.46 -7.69 -0.37
N GLN A 77 6.63 -7.92 0.24
CA GLN A 77 7.48 -9.07 -0.07
C GLN A 77 6.85 -10.40 0.39
N ALA A 78 6.25 -10.44 1.59
CA ALA A 78 5.50 -11.60 2.06
C ALA A 78 4.29 -11.91 1.17
N TRP A 79 3.58 -10.89 0.70
CA TRP A 79 2.46 -11.05 -0.24
C TRP A 79 2.90 -11.69 -1.56
N GLN A 80 4.01 -11.21 -2.15
CA GLN A 80 4.58 -11.79 -3.37
C GLN A 80 4.99 -13.26 -3.21
N GLN A 81 5.37 -13.66 -1.99
CA GLN A 81 5.69 -15.06 -1.67
C GLN A 81 4.47 -15.93 -1.39
N GLY A 82 3.25 -15.37 -1.45
CA GLY A 82 2.02 -16.06 -1.11
C GLY A 82 1.78 -16.20 0.40
N ASP A 83 2.65 -15.64 1.25
CA ASP A 83 2.45 -15.63 2.70
C ASP A 83 1.53 -14.46 3.10
N VAL A 84 0.25 -14.68 2.82
CA VAL A 84 -0.81 -13.72 3.10
C VAL A 84 -0.86 -13.34 4.57
N LYS A 85 -0.67 -14.30 5.49
CA LYS A 85 -0.76 -14.04 6.93
C LYS A 85 0.31 -13.05 7.38
N ARG A 86 1.57 -13.26 7.01
CA ARG A 86 2.66 -12.31 7.34
C ARG A 86 2.47 -10.97 6.65
N ALA A 87 1.97 -10.94 5.41
CA ALA A 87 1.70 -9.70 4.70
C ALA A 87 0.73 -8.79 5.48
N LEU A 88 -0.39 -9.35 5.96
CA LEU A 88 -1.37 -8.62 6.76
C LEU A 88 -0.76 -8.09 8.06
N THR A 89 -0.05 -8.95 8.81
CA THR A 89 0.61 -8.55 10.06
C THR A 89 1.60 -7.40 9.85
N PHE A 90 2.39 -7.44 8.78
CA PHE A 90 3.36 -6.39 8.49
C PHE A 90 2.70 -5.08 8.02
N TRP A 91 1.64 -5.14 7.21
CA TRP A 91 0.90 -3.94 6.84
C TRP A 91 0.17 -3.31 8.03
N GLU A 92 -0.38 -4.11 8.95
CA GLU A 92 -0.97 -3.64 10.21
C GLU A 92 0.08 -2.99 11.11
N ALA A 93 1.27 -3.60 11.25
CA ALA A 93 2.39 -3.00 11.98
C ALA A 93 2.82 -1.66 11.38
N SER A 94 2.88 -1.57 10.04
CA SER A 94 3.16 -0.31 9.35
C SER A 94 2.12 0.77 9.69
N LEU A 95 0.83 0.42 9.70
CA LEU A 95 -0.25 1.35 10.03
C LEU A 95 -0.31 1.73 11.51
N LYS A 96 0.14 0.86 12.41
CA LYS A 96 0.28 1.20 13.83
C LYS A 96 1.31 2.30 14.04
N LEU A 97 2.40 2.27 13.27
CA LEU A 97 3.50 3.25 13.35
C LEU A 97 3.23 4.51 12.51
N ASN A 98 2.59 4.35 11.35
CA ASN A 98 2.14 5.45 10.51
C ASN A 98 0.71 5.20 9.99
N PRO A 99 -0.31 5.74 10.68
CA PRO A 99 -1.71 5.60 10.29
C PRO A 99 -2.07 6.18 8.91
N ASP A 100 -1.20 7.03 8.36
CA ASP A 100 -1.43 7.73 7.09
C ASP A 100 -0.75 7.05 5.89
N ASN A 101 -0.20 5.85 6.07
CA ASN A 101 0.31 5.05 4.96
C ASN A 101 -0.84 4.55 4.07
N TYR A 102 -1.19 5.36 3.05
CA TYR A 102 -2.28 5.03 2.13
C TYR A 102 -2.04 3.74 1.33
N LEU A 103 -0.78 3.36 1.07
CA LEU A 103 -0.47 2.12 0.34
C LEU A 103 -0.76 0.89 1.20
N ALA A 104 -0.42 0.92 2.49
CA ALA A 104 -0.78 -0.17 3.41
C ALA A 104 -2.30 -0.30 3.55
N HIS A 105 -3.02 0.83 3.66
CA HIS A 105 -4.48 0.84 3.61
C HIS A 105 -5.01 0.29 2.27
N PHE A 106 -4.42 0.64 1.14
CA PHE A 106 -4.85 0.12 -0.16
C PHE A 106 -4.67 -1.39 -0.26
N ASN A 107 -3.54 -1.94 0.17
CA ASN A 107 -3.27 -3.37 0.15
C ASN A 107 -4.25 -4.15 1.05
N LEU A 108 -4.45 -3.69 2.28
CA LEU A 108 -5.43 -4.29 3.20
C LEU A 108 -6.87 -4.16 2.66
N GLY A 109 -7.24 -2.99 2.16
CA GLY A 109 -8.56 -2.75 1.58
C GLY A 109 -8.86 -3.64 0.38
N THR A 110 -7.86 -3.84 -0.48
CA THR A 110 -7.94 -4.75 -1.63
C THR A 110 -8.06 -6.20 -1.18
N TYR A 111 -7.25 -6.63 -0.22
CA TYR A 111 -7.36 -7.96 0.38
C TYR A 111 -8.76 -8.23 0.94
N PHE A 112 -9.31 -7.32 1.74
CA PHE A 112 -10.63 -7.49 2.34
C PHE A 112 -11.76 -7.45 1.31
N LEU A 113 -11.61 -6.69 0.22
CA LEU A 113 -12.56 -6.69 -0.88
C LEU A 113 -12.64 -8.07 -1.54
N TYR A 114 -11.50 -8.67 -1.88
CA TYR A 114 -11.45 -10.00 -2.47
C TYR A 114 -11.99 -11.08 -1.53
N ASN A 115 -11.75 -10.95 -0.22
CA ASN A 115 -12.29 -11.86 0.79
C ASN A 115 -13.72 -11.54 1.24
N ARG A 116 -14.43 -10.67 0.52
CA ARG A 116 -15.83 -10.29 0.78
C ARG A 116 -16.09 -9.70 2.17
N ASN A 117 -15.05 -9.29 2.90
CA ASN A 117 -15.19 -8.51 4.13
C ASN A 117 -15.38 -7.03 3.76
N LEU A 118 -16.58 -6.71 3.27
CA LEU A 118 -16.90 -5.39 2.70
C LEU A 118 -16.81 -4.27 3.74
N ARG A 119 -17.03 -4.57 5.03
CA ARG A 119 -16.89 -3.60 6.13
C ARG A 119 -15.44 -3.15 6.29
N ALA A 120 -14.50 -4.10 6.34
CA ALA A 120 -13.07 -3.81 6.44
C ALA A 120 -12.53 -3.17 5.15
N ALA A 121 -12.96 -3.68 3.98
CA ALA A 121 -12.62 -3.09 2.69
C ALA A 121 -13.01 -1.61 2.63
N ARG A 122 -14.26 -1.29 3.00
CA ARG A 122 -14.75 0.10 3.05
C ARG A 122 -13.94 0.95 4.02
N TYR A 123 -13.63 0.44 5.22
CA TYR A 123 -12.82 1.17 6.19
C TYR A 123 -11.47 1.59 5.61
N HIS A 124 -10.73 0.64 5.04
CA HIS A 124 -9.40 0.92 4.51
C HIS A 124 -9.43 1.76 3.22
N LEU A 125 -10.33 1.45 2.28
CA LEU A 125 -10.40 2.16 1.00
C LEU A 125 -10.92 3.60 1.14
N THR A 126 -11.77 3.88 2.14
CA THR A 126 -12.13 5.27 2.46
C THR A 126 -10.96 6.07 3.03
N ARG A 127 -10.06 5.45 3.80
CA ARG A 127 -8.80 6.08 4.22
C ARG A 127 -7.90 6.37 3.02
N VAL A 128 -7.80 5.45 2.06
CA VAL A 128 -7.06 5.68 0.79
C VAL A 128 -7.61 6.92 0.08
N ARG A 129 -8.93 7.01 -0.13
CA ARG A 129 -9.57 8.17 -0.76
C ARG A 129 -9.28 9.47 -0.02
N ARG A 130 -9.21 9.44 1.32
CA ARG A 130 -8.92 10.62 2.14
C ARG A 130 -7.45 11.05 2.05
N LEU A 131 -6.53 10.09 2.16
CA LEU A 131 -5.08 10.33 2.21
C LEU A 131 -4.49 10.63 0.83
N LYS A 132 -5.03 9.99 -0.21
CA LYS A 132 -4.60 10.17 -1.60
C LYS A 132 -5.84 10.27 -2.51
N PRO A 133 -6.53 11.42 -2.56
CA PRO A 133 -7.78 11.58 -3.32
C PRO A 133 -7.65 11.33 -4.83
N GLY A 134 -6.46 11.44 -5.40
CA GLY A 134 -6.20 11.16 -6.82
C GLY A 134 -5.85 9.71 -7.15
N TYR A 135 -5.79 8.80 -6.17
CA TYR A 135 -5.40 7.41 -6.41
C TYR A 135 -6.57 6.61 -7.03
N LEU A 136 -6.51 6.42 -8.35
CA LEU A 136 -7.64 5.91 -9.14
C LEU A 136 -7.98 4.46 -8.79
N GLU A 137 -6.98 3.61 -8.60
CA GLU A 137 -7.14 2.19 -8.23
C GLU A 137 -7.87 2.06 -6.88
N GLY A 138 -7.51 2.91 -5.90
CA GLY A 138 -8.20 3.00 -4.63
C GLY A 138 -9.68 3.37 -4.78
N ARG A 139 -10.00 4.27 -5.70
CA ARG A 139 -11.38 4.68 -5.99
C ARG A 139 -12.18 3.61 -6.72
N ILE A 140 -11.57 2.88 -7.64
CA ILE A 140 -12.21 1.74 -8.31
C ILE A 140 -12.57 0.65 -7.30
N ASN A 141 -11.62 0.32 -6.41
CA ASN A 141 -11.88 -0.68 -5.36
C ASN A 141 -12.93 -0.19 -4.37
N LEU A 142 -12.96 1.11 -4.03
CA LEU A 142 -14.01 1.68 -3.20
C LEU A 142 -15.38 1.67 -3.89
N GLY A 143 -15.43 2.00 -5.18
CA GLY A 143 -16.62 1.92 -6.02
C GLY A 143 -17.18 0.50 -6.09
N THR A 144 -16.31 -0.48 -6.27
CA THR A 144 -16.66 -1.92 -6.24
C THR A 144 -17.18 -2.32 -4.86
N THR A 145 -16.52 -1.86 -3.79
CA THR A 145 -16.95 -2.12 -2.41
C THR A 145 -18.35 -1.57 -2.16
N TYR A 146 -18.62 -0.33 -2.58
CA TYR A 146 -19.96 0.28 -2.44
C TYR A 146 -21.02 -0.43 -3.27
N LEU A 147 -20.68 -0.87 -4.49
CA LEU A 147 -21.58 -1.66 -5.32
C LEU A 147 -22.00 -2.96 -4.64
N LEU A 148 -21.03 -3.70 -4.09
CA LEU A 148 -21.28 -4.95 -3.37
C LEU A 148 -22.06 -4.75 -2.06
N LEU A 149 -21.98 -3.56 -1.46
CA LEU A 149 -22.78 -3.16 -0.30
C LEU A 149 -24.19 -2.66 -0.69
N GLY A 150 -24.53 -2.58 -1.97
CA GLY A 150 -25.80 -2.01 -2.45
C GLY A 150 -25.87 -0.48 -2.38
N LEU A 151 -24.77 0.19 -2.07
CA LEU A 151 -24.68 1.65 -1.96
C LEU A 151 -24.44 2.27 -3.36
N LEU A 152 -25.44 2.15 -4.22
CA LEU A 152 -25.35 2.46 -5.66
C LEU A 152 -24.87 3.89 -5.94
N GLU A 153 -25.42 4.89 -5.24
CA GLU A 153 -25.04 6.30 -5.45
C GLU A 153 -23.64 6.64 -4.93
N ALA A 154 -23.16 5.94 -3.90
CA ALA A 154 -21.76 6.06 -3.48
C ALA A 154 -20.83 5.41 -4.52
N SER A 155 -21.21 4.24 -5.04
CA SER A 155 -20.46 3.53 -6.09
C SER A 155 -20.35 4.35 -7.38
N ARG A 156 -21.48 4.90 -7.85
CA ARG A 156 -21.58 5.79 -9.02
C ARG A 156 -20.59 6.94 -8.95
N ARG A 157 -20.53 7.63 -7.79
CA ARG A 157 -19.64 8.77 -7.58
C ARG A 157 -18.17 8.39 -7.72
N GLU A 158 -17.75 7.25 -7.17
CA GLU A 158 -16.36 6.82 -7.30
C GLU A 158 -15.99 6.45 -8.74
N TYR A 159 -16.87 5.75 -9.46
CA TYR A 159 -16.60 5.42 -10.87
C TYR A 159 -16.62 6.65 -11.77
N ASN A 160 -17.55 7.59 -11.59
CA ASN A 160 -17.58 8.83 -12.34
C ASN A 160 -16.31 9.65 -12.12
N PHE A 161 -15.83 9.76 -10.88
CA PHE A 161 -14.58 10.46 -10.60
C PHE A 161 -13.39 9.90 -11.41
N VAL A 162 -13.33 8.58 -11.58
CA VAL A 162 -12.30 7.91 -12.38
C VAL A 162 -12.50 8.22 -13.86
N LEU A 163 -13.73 8.12 -14.37
CA LEU A 163 -14.05 8.37 -15.78
C LEU A 163 -13.90 9.83 -16.20
N GLU A 164 -14.07 10.79 -15.29
CA GLU A 164 -13.76 12.21 -15.53
C GLU A 164 -12.27 12.44 -15.84
N ARG A 165 -11.39 11.57 -15.32
CA ARG A 165 -9.93 11.68 -15.48
C ARG A 165 -9.38 10.76 -16.55
N VAL A 166 -9.95 9.56 -16.62
CA VAL A 166 -9.60 8.52 -17.59
C VAL A 166 -10.90 7.99 -18.20
N PRO A 167 -11.45 8.67 -19.23
CA PRO A 167 -12.71 8.30 -19.87
C PRO A 167 -12.73 6.86 -20.41
N ASP A 168 -11.54 6.36 -20.76
CA ASP A 168 -11.32 5.00 -21.26
C ASP A 168 -11.03 3.93 -20.22
N HIS A 169 -11.21 4.25 -18.93
CA HIS A 169 -10.97 3.29 -17.88
C HIS A 169 -12.02 2.16 -17.87
N GLU A 170 -11.64 1.00 -18.40
CA GLU A 170 -12.51 -0.17 -18.60
C GLU A 170 -13.19 -0.64 -17.30
N GLY A 171 -12.43 -0.76 -16.20
CA GLY A 171 -12.96 -1.20 -14.90
C GLY A 171 -14.07 -0.29 -14.35
N ALA A 172 -13.85 1.04 -14.36
CA ALA A 172 -14.83 2.02 -13.92
C ALA A 172 -16.06 2.06 -14.83
N ARG A 173 -15.89 1.96 -16.16
CA ARG A 173 -17.00 1.92 -17.12
C ARG A 173 -17.89 0.70 -16.90
N ARG A 174 -17.29 -0.49 -16.76
CA ARG A 174 -18.03 -1.73 -16.44
C ARG A 174 -18.76 -1.61 -15.10
N GLY A 175 -18.09 -1.09 -14.07
CA GLY A 175 -18.68 -0.85 -12.77
C GLY A 175 -19.89 0.08 -12.81
N LEU A 176 -19.77 1.22 -13.50
CA LEU A 176 -20.85 2.19 -13.68
C LEU A 176 -22.03 1.62 -14.48
N ALA A 177 -21.76 0.86 -15.54
CA ALA A 177 -22.80 0.19 -16.32
C ALA A 177 -23.61 -0.79 -15.45
N LEU A 178 -22.95 -1.53 -14.56
CA LEU A 178 -23.61 -2.43 -13.62
C LEU A 178 -24.45 -1.66 -12.58
N VAL A 179 -23.93 -0.55 -12.03
CA VAL A 179 -24.68 0.34 -11.14
C VAL A 179 -25.96 0.83 -11.82
N ASN A 180 -25.87 1.29 -13.08
CA ASN A 180 -27.03 1.75 -13.85
C ASN A 180 -28.07 0.66 -14.07
N LYS A 181 -27.62 -0.56 -14.44
CA LYS A 181 -28.50 -1.69 -14.67
C LYS A 181 -29.28 -2.06 -13.40
N ILE A 182 -28.61 -2.12 -12.26
CA ILE A 182 -29.25 -2.46 -10.97
C ILE A 182 -30.22 -1.35 -10.55
N ALA A 183 -29.83 -0.08 -10.68
CA ALA A 183 -30.69 1.05 -10.34
C ALA A 183 -31.97 1.08 -11.19
N ALA A 184 -31.86 0.79 -12.49
CA ALA A 184 -33.01 0.70 -13.39
C ALA A 184 -33.94 -0.49 -13.05
N ALA A 185 -33.37 -1.63 -12.64
CA ALA A 185 -34.15 -2.81 -12.23
C ALA A 185 -34.87 -2.62 -10.88
N GLY A 186 -34.32 -1.79 -9.98
CA GLY A 186 -34.92 -1.45 -8.70
C GLY A 186 -35.99 -0.35 -8.76
N CYS A 187 -36.22 0.27 -9.93
CA CYS A 187 -37.21 1.32 -10.09
C CYS A 187 -38.59 0.74 -10.47
N PRO A 188 -39.62 0.80 -9.62
CA PRO A 188 -40.93 0.21 -9.90
C PRO A 188 -41.72 0.88 -11.05
N SER A 189 -41.28 2.03 -11.58
CA SER A 189 -42.07 2.86 -12.50
C SER A 189 -42.05 2.46 -13.98
N LYS A 190 -41.52 1.28 -14.36
CA LYS A 190 -41.56 0.79 -15.75
C LYS A 190 -41.96 -0.68 -15.90
N ARG A 191 -42.73 -1.26 -14.96
CA ARG A 191 -43.56 -2.44 -15.30
C ARG A 191 -44.70 -1.94 -16.18
N ARG A 192 -44.53 -2.14 -17.48
CA ARG A 192 -45.40 -1.72 -18.58
C ARG A 192 -46.89 -1.87 -18.25
N SER A 193 -47.59 -0.74 -18.20
CA SER A 193 -48.98 -0.62 -18.63
C SER A 193 -49.03 -0.90 -20.14
N SER A 194 -49.16 -2.18 -20.51
CA SER A 194 -49.45 -2.58 -21.88
C SER A 194 -50.48 -3.71 -21.86
N THR A 195 -51.69 -3.36 -21.40
CA THR A 195 -52.92 -4.09 -21.69
C THR A 195 -54.10 -3.11 -21.57
N GLN A 196 -54.20 -2.23 -22.57
CA GLN A 196 -55.49 -1.74 -23.06
C GLN A 196 -55.46 -1.92 -24.59
N LEU A 197 -56.62 -2.27 -25.15
CA LEU A 197 -56.99 -2.75 -26.50
C LEU A 197 -57.48 -4.21 -26.36
N HIS A 198 -58.77 -4.57 -26.44
CA HIS A 198 -59.94 -3.96 -27.10
C HIS A 198 -61.19 -4.07 -26.21
N VAL A 199 -61.88 -2.94 -26.00
CA VAL A 199 -63.27 -2.72 -26.43
C VAL A 199 -63.65 -3.50 -27.69
N GLU A 200 -64.46 -4.55 -27.51
CA GLU A 200 -65.80 -4.73 -28.11
C GLU A 200 -66.50 -5.92 -27.43
#